data_AF-A0A0F8YAM4-F1
#
_entry.id   AF-A0A0F8YAM4-F1
#
_cell.length_a   1.000
_cell.length_b   1.000
_cell.length_c   1.000
_cell.angle_alpha   90.00
_cell.angle_beta   90.00
_cell.angle_gamma   90.00
#
_symmetry.space_group_name_H-M   'P 1'
#
loop_
_entity.id
_entity.type
_entity.pdbx_description
1 polymer ?
#
loop_
_entity_poly.entity_id
_entity_poly.type
_entity_poly.pdbx_seq_one_letter_code
_entity_poly.pdbx_strand_id
1 'polypeptide(L)'
;MKSYIRLALPLLASASALSMTAALAEPSPELIAAAQGEGMLTTIALPHSWCGYGEVIAAFKEKYGLEVNELNSNAGSADELEAVKANKDNTGPQAPDVLDVGLSFGPAAKAEGLLQPYKVAEWDSIPDDAKDADGYWYGDYYGVLAFGVNSDIYPDAPTSFADMKADVFANGVAIIGDP
;
A
#
# COMPACT_ATOMS: atom_id res chain seq x y z
N MET A 1 30.90 -57.27 14.81
CA MET A 1 30.63 -56.45 13.61
C MET A 1 29.90 -55.19 14.07
N LYS A 2 30.46 -54.01 13.75
CA LYS A 2 29.91 -52.64 13.85
C LYS A 2 29.79 -51.99 15.25
N SER A 3 30.87 -51.28 15.59
CA SER A 3 30.94 -50.09 16.45
C SER A 3 30.11 -48.94 15.86
N TYR A 4 29.42 -48.17 16.70
CA TYR A 4 29.01 -46.80 16.38
C TYR A 4 29.18 -45.91 17.63
N ILE A 5 30.28 -45.16 17.60
CA ILE A 5 30.61 -44.04 18.48
C ILE A 5 29.64 -42.89 18.18
N ARG A 6 29.02 -42.33 19.23
CA ARG A 6 28.24 -41.09 19.14
C ARG A 6 29.22 -39.91 19.19
N LEU A 7 29.43 -39.24 18.06
CA LEU A 7 30.10 -37.94 18.00
C LEU A 7 29.01 -36.85 18.02
N ALA A 8 28.95 -36.07 19.09
CA ALA A 8 28.17 -34.84 19.11
C ALA A 8 29.01 -33.72 18.50
N LEU A 9 28.56 -33.19 17.36
CA LEU A 9 29.17 -32.04 16.68
C LEU A 9 28.43 -30.77 17.15
N PRO A 10 29.08 -29.77 17.76
CA PRO A 10 28.42 -28.52 18.07
C PRO A 10 28.32 -27.71 16.78
N LEU A 11 27.10 -27.49 16.30
CA LEU A 11 26.80 -26.58 15.20
C LEU A 11 26.95 -25.14 15.75
N LEU A 12 28.08 -24.50 15.49
CA LEU A 12 28.19 -23.04 15.64
C LEU A 12 27.33 -22.39 14.55
N ALA A 13 26.15 -21.91 14.91
CA ALA A 13 25.38 -20.99 14.09
C ALA A 13 25.95 -19.59 14.27
N SER A 14 26.83 -19.16 13.35
CA SER A 14 27.17 -17.74 13.21
C SER A 14 25.98 -17.03 12.60
N ALA A 15 25.18 -16.37 13.44
CA ALA A 15 24.19 -15.40 12.99
C ALA A 15 24.91 -14.13 12.54
N SER A 16 25.26 -14.05 11.25
CA SER A 16 25.59 -12.79 10.61
C SER A 16 24.30 -11.98 10.48
N ALA A 17 24.02 -11.13 11.46
CA ALA A 17 23.04 -10.08 11.29
C ALA A 17 23.54 -9.14 10.17
N LEU A 18 23.00 -9.29 8.96
CA LEU A 18 23.04 -8.20 8.00
C LEU A 18 22.20 -7.08 8.60
N SER A 19 22.88 -6.09 9.19
CA SER A 19 22.32 -4.76 9.34
C SER A 19 22.06 -4.23 7.93
N MET A 20 20.86 -4.47 7.41
CA MET A 20 20.30 -3.67 6.34
C MET A 20 19.87 -2.34 6.95
N THR A 21 20.84 -1.46 7.21
CA THR A 21 20.55 -0.04 7.11
C THR A 21 20.31 0.24 5.64
N ALA A 22 19.07 0.02 5.19
CA ALA A 22 18.57 0.76 4.05
C ALA A 22 18.72 2.23 4.47
N ALA A 23 19.68 2.93 3.87
CA ALA A 23 19.71 4.37 3.98
C ALA A 23 18.42 4.84 3.29
N LEU A 24 17.40 5.18 4.09
CA LEU A 24 16.18 5.77 3.56
C LEU A 24 16.61 7.04 2.84
N ALA A 25 16.52 7.06 1.51
CA ALA A 25 16.81 8.24 0.73
C ALA A 25 15.76 9.30 1.09
N GLU A 26 16.09 10.21 2.00
CA GLU A 26 15.20 11.32 2.33
C GLU A 26 14.99 12.22 1.10
N PRO A 27 13.78 12.82 0.96
CA PRO A 27 13.53 13.79 -0.10
C PRO A 27 14.54 14.95 -0.05
N SER A 28 14.78 15.60 -1.19
CA SER A 28 15.72 16.71 -1.22
C SER A 28 15.24 17.87 -0.33
N PRO A 29 16.16 18.61 0.33
CA PRO A 29 15.78 19.76 1.14
C PRO A 29 14.96 20.80 0.38
N GLU A 30 15.20 20.95 -0.93
CA GLU A 30 14.44 21.84 -1.80
C GLU A 30 12.99 21.38 -1.97
N LEU A 31 12.75 20.07 -2.11
CA LEU A 31 11.39 19.53 -2.20
C LEU A 31 10.63 19.72 -0.89
N ILE A 32 11.29 19.48 0.24
CA ILE A 32 10.71 19.68 1.58
C ILE A 32 10.36 21.16 1.78
N ALA A 33 11.28 22.07 1.45
CA ALA A 33 11.06 23.51 1.59
C ALA A 33 9.93 24.01 0.67
N ALA A 34 9.83 23.48 -0.56
CA ALA A 34 8.74 23.80 -1.47
C ALA A 34 7.39 23.34 -0.92
N ALA A 35 7.29 22.08 -0.47
CA ALA A 35 6.08 21.55 0.14
C ALA A 35 5.67 22.33 1.39
N GLN A 36 6.62 22.72 2.24
CA GLN A 36 6.37 23.58 3.41
C GLN A 36 5.89 24.98 3.02
N GLY A 37 6.33 25.51 1.87
CA GLY A 37 5.82 26.75 1.30
C GLY A 37 4.35 26.65 0.83
N GLU A 38 3.93 25.48 0.35
CA GLU A 38 2.53 25.18 0.00
C GLU A 38 1.69 24.93 1.26
N GLY A 39 2.26 24.25 2.26
CA GLY A 39 1.73 24.11 3.62
C GLY A 39 0.73 22.98 3.84
N MET A 40 0.23 22.35 2.77
CA MET A 40 -0.80 21.31 2.88
C MET A 40 -0.71 20.31 1.72
N LEU A 41 -0.91 19.03 2.04
CA LEU A 41 -1.12 17.96 1.08
C LEU A 41 -2.60 17.51 1.12
N THR A 42 -3.24 17.39 -0.03
CA THR A 42 -4.60 16.85 -0.14
C THR A 42 -4.56 15.41 -0.64
N THR A 43 -5.06 14.48 0.16
CA THR A 43 -5.17 13.06 -0.19
C THR A 43 -6.64 12.69 -0.38
N ILE A 44 -6.90 11.58 -1.08
CA ILE A 44 -8.22 10.98 -1.19
C ILE A 44 -8.11 9.47 -0.98
N ALA A 45 -9.17 8.84 -0.45
CA ALA A 45 -9.26 7.39 -0.31
C ALA A 45 -8.15 6.73 0.54
N LEU A 46 -7.58 7.45 1.52
CA LEU A 46 -6.62 6.90 2.49
C LEU A 46 -7.26 6.68 3.88
N PRO A 47 -8.15 5.68 4.08
CA PRO A 47 -8.73 5.43 5.39
C PRO A 47 -7.67 4.95 6.37
N HIS A 48 -7.72 5.46 7.60
CA HIS A 48 -6.69 5.21 8.61
C HIS A 48 -6.52 3.72 8.98
N SER A 49 -7.58 2.92 8.80
CA SER A 49 -7.59 1.49 9.06
C SER A 49 -6.99 0.64 7.94
N TRP A 50 -6.62 1.24 6.81
CA TRP A 50 -6.08 0.54 5.65
C TRP A 50 -4.57 0.71 5.59
N CYS A 51 -3.85 -0.41 5.49
CA CYS A 51 -2.39 -0.47 5.36
C CYS A 51 -1.58 0.45 6.31
N GLY A 52 -2.13 0.81 7.49
CA GLY A 52 -1.46 1.68 8.45
C GLY A 52 -1.45 3.17 8.11
N TYR A 53 -2.27 3.65 7.15
CA TYR A 53 -2.25 5.05 6.72
C TYR A 53 -2.48 6.06 7.85
N GLY A 54 -3.21 5.71 8.91
CA GLY A 54 -3.38 6.61 10.06
C GLY A 54 -2.05 6.97 10.73
N GLU A 55 -1.15 6.00 10.89
CA GLU A 55 0.18 6.22 11.46
C GLU A 55 1.10 6.94 10.47
N VAL A 56 1.03 6.58 9.18
CA VAL A 56 1.82 7.21 8.11
C VAL A 56 1.48 8.70 8.01
N ILE A 57 0.20 9.05 7.97
CA ILE A 57 -0.26 10.44 7.89
C ILE A 57 0.15 11.22 9.14
N ALA A 58 -0.03 10.65 10.33
CA ALA A 58 0.39 11.30 11.58
C ALA A 58 1.91 11.57 11.60
N ALA A 59 2.72 10.57 11.23
CA ALA A 59 4.17 10.70 11.15
C ALA A 59 4.61 11.69 10.07
N PHE A 60 3.91 11.76 8.92
CA PHE A 60 4.18 12.74 7.87
C PHE A 60 3.95 14.17 8.36
N LYS A 61 2.82 14.43 9.03
CA LYS A 61 2.50 15.73 9.64
C LYS A 61 3.58 16.14 10.64
N GLU A 62 3.95 15.25 11.55
CA GLU A 62 4.97 15.51 12.57
C GLU A 62 6.35 15.76 11.95
N LYS A 63 6.77 14.93 10.99
CA LYS A 63 8.10 14.98 10.39
C LYS A 63 8.32 16.26 9.58
N TYR A 64 7.33 16.68 8.80
CA TYR A 64 7.50 17.77 7.83
C TYR A 64 6.80 19.07 8.24
N GLY A 65 5.96 19.06 9.29
CA GLY A 65 5.21 20.24 9.72
C GLY A 65 4.18 20.68 8.69
N LEU A 66 3.60 19.73 7.95
CA LEU A 66 2.60 19.95 6.91
C LEU A 66 1.22 19.53 7.40
N GLU A 67 0.18 20.22 6.94
CA GLU A 67 -1.19 19.73 7.08
C GLU A 67 -1.47 18.64 6.03
N VAL A 68 -2.36 17.69 6.38
CA VAL A 68 -2.92 16.74 5.41
C VAL A 68 -4.43 16.86 5.47
N ASN A 69 -5.00 17.29 4.34
CA ASN A 69 -6.43 17.37 4.10
C ASN A 69 -6.88 16.05 3.45
N GLU A 70 -7.79 15.35 4.11
CA GLU A 70 -8.16 13.97 3.77
C GLU A 70 -9.56 13.96 3.18
N LEU A 71 -9.66 13.82 1.86
CA LEU A 71 -10.92 13.76 1.13
C LEU A 71 -11.47 12.34 1.15
N ASN A 72 -12.77 12.22 1.41
CA ASN A 72 -13.56 10.99 1.31
C ASN A 72 -12.76 9.69 1.53
N SER A 73 -12.47 9.35 2.79
CA SER A 73 -11.67 8.18 3.15
C SER A 73 -12.26 6.84 2.69
N ASN A 74 -13.51 6.81 2.21
CA ASN A 74 -14.16 5.60 1.71
C ASN A 74 -14.39 5.61 0.18
N ALA A 75 -13.78 6.56 -0.55
CA ALA A 75 -13.81 6.59 -2.01
C ALA A 75 -13.17 5.32 -2.60
N GLY A 76 -13.71 4.85 -3.72
CA GLY A 76 -13.03 3.86 -4.56
C GLY A 76 -12.22 4.52 -5.67
N SER A 77 -11.39 3.73 -6.36
CA SER A 77 -10.50 4.25 -7.42
C SER A 77 -11.21 5.00 -8.56
N ALA A 78 -12.46 4.66 -8.87
CA ALA A 78 -13.25 5.42 -9.84
C ALA A 78 -13.60 6.82 -9.33
N ASP A 79 -13.98 6.93 -8.04
CA ASP A 79 -14.32 8.20 -7.41
C ASP A 79 -13.09 9.12 -7.34
N GLU A 80 -11.90 8.55 -7.09
CA GLU A 80 -10.63 9.28 -7.09
C GLU A 80 -10.34 9.92 -8.45
N LEU A 81 -10.47 9.17 -9.55
CA LEU A 81 -10.24 9.71 -10.89
C LEU A 81 -11.29 10.77 -11.26
N GLU A 82 -12.54 10.57 -10.86
CA GLU A 82 -13.59 11.59 -11.07
C GLU A 82 -13.34 12.84 -10.23
N ALA A 83 -12.80 12.72 -9.01
CA ALA A 83 -12.40 13.86 -8.20
C ALA A 83 -11.30 14.69 -8.87
N VAL A 84 -10.31 14.04 -9.49
CA VAL A 84 -9.29 14.73 -10.31
C VAL A 84 -9.93 15.46 -11.49
N LYS A 85 -10.78 14.78 -12.26
CA LYS A 85 -11.45 15.38 -13.44
C LYS A 85 -12.31 16.57 -13.07
N ALA A 86 -13.06 16.47 -11.98
CA ALA A 86 -13.96 17.52 -11.49
C ALA A 86 -13.18 18.75 -10.98
N ASN A 87 -11.95 18.56 -10.52
CA ASN A 87 -11.13 19.60 -9.91
C ASN A 87 -9.90 20.01 -10.73
N LYS A 88 -9.77 19.56 -11.98
CA LYS A 88 -8.57 19.83 -12.81
C LYS A 88 -8.22 21.31 -12.99
N ASP A 89 -9.23 22.20 -12.91
CA ASP A 89 -9.08 23.65 -13.02
C ASP A 89 -9.22 24.35 -11.65
N ASN A 90 -9.35 23.57 -10.57
CA ASN A 90 -9.50 24.04 -9.20
C ASN A 90 -8.17 23.92 -8.46
N THR A 91 -7.67 25.04 -7.92
CA THR A 91 -6.46 25.07 -7.09
C THR A 91 -6.76 25.09 -5.59
N GLY A 92 -8.02 24.83 -5.22
CA GLY A 92 -8.47 24.77 -3.84
C GLY A 92 -8.32 23.38 -3.22
N PRO A 93 -8.66 23.22 -1.92
CA PRO A 93 -8.44 22.00 -1.13
C PRO A 93 -9.38 20.84 -1.49
N GLN A 94 -10.00 20.87 -2.68
CA GLN A 94 -10.86 19.80 -3.17
C GLN A 94 -10.23 19.07 -4.36
N ALA A 95 -9.12 19.58 -4.90
CA ALA A 95 -8.27 18.86 -5.84
C ALA A 95 -7.37 17.90 -5.05
N PRO A 96 -7.45 16.58 -5.29
CA PRO A 96 -6.51 15.64 -4.68
C PRO A 96 -5.12 15.75 -5.32
N ASP A 97 -4.07 15.73 -4.50
CA ASP A 97 -2.67 15.78 -4.92
C ASP A 97 -2.08 14.37 -5.10
N VAL A 98 -2.60 13.39 -4.35
CA VAL A 98 -2.14 11.99 -4.34
C VAL A 98 -3.35 11.05 -4.40
N LEU A 99 -3.23 9.98 -5.19
CA LEU A 99 -4.25 8.95 -5.37
C LEU A 99 -3.68 7.58 -4.95
N ASP A 100 -4.49 6.71 -4.34
CA ASP A 100 -4.17 5.31 -4.04
C ASP A 100 -5.17 4.39 -4.75
N VAL A 101 -4.85 4.07 -6.01
CA VAL A 101 -5.78 3.37 -6.90
C VAL A 101 -5.37 1.92 -7.15
N GLY A 102 -6.36 1.06 -7.43
CA GLY A 102 -6.09 -0.31 -7.88
C GLY A 102 -5.23 -0.34 -9.15
N LEU A 103 -4.39 -1.38 -9.29
CA LEU A 103 -3.34 -1.46 -10.33
C LEU A 103 -3.82 -1.18 -11.76
N SER A 104 -5.05 -1.57 -12.12
CA SER A 104 -5.61 -1.32 -13.46
C SER A 104 -5.98 0.14 -13.73
N PHE A 105 -6.16 0.96 -12.69
CA PHE A 105 -6.57 2.37 -12.81
C PHE A 105 -5.39 3.30 -13.12
N GLY A 106 -4.16 2.94 -12.76
CA GLY A 106 -2.96 3.72 -13.10
C GLY A 106 -2.79 3.94 -14.61
N PRO A 107 -2.78 2.86 -15.43
CA PRO A 107 -2.75 2.99 -16.90
C PRO A 107 -3.92 3.77 -17.49
N ALA A 108 -5.13 3.60 -16.95
CA ALA A 108 -6.32 4.32 -17.41
C ALA A 108 -6.19 5.83 -17.13
N ALA A 109 -5.78 6.20 -15.91
CA ALA A 109 -5.57 7.59 -15.52
C ALA A 109 -4.44 8.27 -16.33
N LYS A 110 -3.36 7.54 -16.65
CA LYS A 110 -2.31 8.01 -17.58
C LYS A 110 -2.89 8.26 -18.98
N ALA A 111 -3.68 7.33 -19.51
CA ALA A 111 -4.28 7.47 -20.85
C ALA A 111 -5.24 8.67 -20.94
N GLU A 112 -5.90 9.01 -19.85
CA GLU A 112 -6.78 10.17 -19.73
C GLU A 112 -6.05 11.48 -19.39
N GLY A 113 -4.73 11.45 -19.17
CA GLY A 113 -3.92 12.63 -18.88
C GLY A 113 -4.14 13.20 -17.48
N LEU A 114 -4.54 12.37 -16.51
CA LEU A 114 -4.89 12.79 -15.16
C LEU A 114 -3.70 12.82 -14.18
N LEU A 115 -2.57 12.23 -14.58
CA LEU A 115 -1.41 12.01 -13.69
C LEU A 115 -0.21 12.87 -14.13
N GLN A 116 0.58 13.31 -13.16
CA GLN A 116 1.90 13.89 -13.37
C GLN A 116 2.97 12.81 -13.10
N PRO A 117 4.02 12.70 -13.94
CA PRO A 117 5.07 11.72 -13.72
C PRO A 117 5.97 12.12 -12.56
N TYR A 118 6.22 11.18 -11.64
CA TYR A 118 7.16 11.35 -10.54
C TYR A 118 7.86 10.03 -10.20
N LYS A 119 9.19 10.02 -10.29
CA LYS A 119 10.02 8.87 -9.93
C LYS A 119 10.58 9.10 -8.53
N VAL A 120 10.11 8.31 -7.56
CA VAL A 120 10.58 8.35 -6.17
C VAL A 120 12.07 8.03 -6.07
N ALA A 121 12.71 8.38 -4.94
CA ALA A 121 14.14 8.15 -4.75
C ALA A 121 14.55 6.68 -4.93
N GLU A 122 13.69 5.75 -4.54
CA GLU A 122 13.90 4.30 -4.66
C GLU A 122 13.33 3.70 -5.96
N TRP A 123 13.13 4.52 -7.01
CA TRP A 123 12.49 4.11 -8.26
C TRP A 123 13.10 2.85 -8.91
N ASP A 124 14.43 2.74 -8.83
CA ASP A 124 15.16 1.61 -9.42
C ASP A 124 14.98 0.31 -8.64
N SER A 125 14.50 0.38 -7.40
CA SER A 125 14.17 -0.81 -6.59
C SER A 125 12.81 -1.41 -6.92
N ILE A 126 11.92 -0.64 -7.54
CA ILE A 126 10.56 -1.07 -7.88
C ILE A 126 10.64 -1.99 -9.11
N PRO A 127 10.05 -3.20 -9.08
CA PRO A 127 9.99 -4.09 -10.23
C PRO A 127 9.36 -3.43 -11.47
N ASP A 128 9.89 -3.72 -12.66
CA ASP A 128 9.42 -3.11 -13.91
C ASP A 128 7.96 -3.48 -14.26
N ASP A 129 7.47 -4.61 -13.78
CA ASP A 129 6.07 -5.03 -13.94
C ASP A 129 5.12 -4.41 -12.90
N ALA A 130 5.67 -3.69 -11.93
CA ALA A 130 4.94 -2.97 -10.88
C ALA A 130 5.06 -1.44 -11.04
N LYS A 131 5.50 -0.92 -12.20
CA LYS A 131 5.58 0.53 -12.45
C LYS A 131 5.39 0.90 -13.92
N ASP A 132 4.98 2.15 -14.15
CA ASP A 132 5.04 2.77 -15.46
C ASP A 132 6.45 3.25 -15.78
N ALA A 133 7.00 2.95 -16.95
CA ALA A 133 8.37 3.31 -17.33
C ALA A 133 8.67 4.83 -17.25
N ASP A 134 7.66 5.67 -17.47
CA ASP A 134 7.78 7.13 -17.48
C ASP A 134 7.50 7.75 -16.10
N GLY A 135 7.07 6.97 -15.11
CA GLY A 135 6.85 7.44 -13.75
C GLY A 135 5.45 7.94 -13.45
N TYR A 136 4.45 7.66 -14.30
CA TYR A 136 3.08 8.12 -14.04
C TYR A 136 2.39 7.36 -12.91
N TRP A 137 2.74 6.11 -12.68
CA TRP A 137 2.24 5.30 -11.57
C TRP A 137 3.28 4.24 -11.19
N TYR A 138 3.22 3.76 -9.96
CA TYR A 138 4.00 2.65 -9.45
C TYR A 138 3.26 1.98 -8.30
N GLY A 139 3.55 0.70 -8.03
CA GLY A 139 2.97 -0.03 -6.91
C GLY A 139 3.58 0.45 -5.59
N ASP A 140 2.73 0.95 -4.69
CA ASP A 140 3.10 1.30 -3.32
C ASP A 140 3.18 0.05 -2.41
N TYR A 141 2.25 -0.88 -2.60
CA TYR A 141 2.21 -2.17 -1.90
C TYR A 141 1.48 -3.22 -2.76
N TYR A 142 1.53 -4.49 -2.32
CA TYR A 142 0.71 -5.55 -2.90
C TYR A 142 0.00 -6.33 -1.80
N GLY A 143 -1.14 -6.92 -2.15
CA GLY A 143 -1.91 -7.81 -1.30
C GLY A 143 -2.03 -9.19 -1.91
N VAL A 144 -2.22 -10.19 -1.05
CA VAL A 144 -2.62 -11.54 -1.47
C VAL A 144 -3.99 -11.81 -0.86
N LEU A 145 -4.95 -12.19 -1.70
CA LEU A 145 -6.27 -12.61 -1.25
C LEU A 145 -6.13 -13.81 -0.30
N ALA A 146 -6.70 -13.68 0.89
CA ALA A 146 -6.63 -14.68 1.95
C ALA A 146 -7.99 -14.84 2.62
N PHE A 147 -8.17 -15.95 3.35
CA PHE A 147 -9.36 -16.18 4.16
C PHE A 147 -9.16 -15.62 5.57
N GLY A 148 -10.01 -14.66 5.95
CA GLY A 148 -10.22 -14.30 7.35
C GLY A 148 -11.30 -15.21 7.94
N VAL A 149 -10.95 -16.03 8.94
CA VAL A 149 -11.86 -17.03 9.51
C VAL A 149 -12.07 -16.75 11.00
N ASN A 150 -13.33 -16.67 11.42
CA ASN A 150 -13.67 -16.65 12.83
C ASN A 150 -13.63 -18.10 13.38
N SER A 151 -12.54 -18.45 14.05
CA SER A 151 -12.30 -19.80 14.57
C SER A 151 -13.26 -20.23 15.69
N ASP A 152 -13.94 -19.29 16.34
CA ASP A 152 -14.94 -19.60 17.38
C ASP A 152 -16.22 -20.19 16.75
N ILE A 153 -16.49 -19.85 15.49
CA ILE A 153 -17.64 -20.33 14.71
C ILE A 153 -17.22 -21.47 13.79
N TYR A 154 -16.05 -21.36 13.14
CA TYR A 154 -15.53 -22.31 12.16
C TYR A 154 -14.18 -22.87 12.63
N PRO A 155 -14.17 -23.92 13.47
CA PRO A 155 -12.93 -24.51 13.97
C PRO A 155 -12.10 -25.16 12.85
N ASP A 156 -12.75 -25.66 11.81
CA ASP A 156 -12.12 -26.20 10.61
C ASP A 156 -12.16 -25.13 9.50
N ALA A 157 -11.07 -24.39 9.34
CA ALA A 157 -10.96 -23.33 8.34
C ALA A 157 -10.95 -23.89 6.89
N PRO A 158 -11.59 -23.21 5.93
CA PRO A 158 -11.48 -23.58 4.52
C PRO A 158 -10.03 -23.41 4.04
N THR A 159 -9.58 -24.35 3.23
CA THR A 159 -8.24 -24.35 2.61
C THR A 159 -8.29 -23.98 1.13
N SER A 160 -9.49 -23.96 0.56
CA SER A 160 -9.75 -23.59 -0.83
C SER A 160 -11.06 -22.84 -0.98
N PHE A 161 -11.22 -22.08 -2.07
CA PHE A 161 -12.50 -21.47 -2.44
C PHE A 161 -13.60 -22.52 -2.71
N ALA A 162 -13.22 -23.76 -3.05
CA ALA A 162 -14.20 -24.83 -3.26
C ALA A 162 -14.81 -25.30 -1.93
N ASP A 163 -14.02 -25.29 -0.84
CA ASP A 163 -14.46 -25.69 0.50
C ASP A 163 -15.60 -24.80 0.98
N MET A 164 -15.60 -23.52 0.59
CA MET A 164 -16.63 -22.53 0.94
C MET A 164 -18.04 -22.86 0.41
N LYS A 165 -18.17 -23.84 -0.49
CA LYS A 165 -19.48 -24.32 -0.98
C LYS A 165 -20.15 -25.33 -0.05
N ALA A 166 -19.42 -25.85 0.95
CA ALA A 166 -19.97 -26.80 1.90
C ALA A 166 -21.05 -26.15 2.76
N ASP A 167 -22.08 -26.93 3.12
CA ASP A 167 -23.24 -26.45 3.91
C ASP A 167 -22.84 -25.80 5.24
N VAL A 168 -21.72 -26.22 5.83
CA VAL A 168 -21.20 -25.63 7.08
C VAL A 168 -20.89 -24.14 6.94
N PHE A 169 -20.49 -23.67 5.75
CA PHE A 169 -20.21 -22.26 5.48
C PHE A 169 -21.43 -21.49 4.93
N ALA A 170 -22.60 -22.12 4.84
CA ALA A 170 -23.80 -21.47 4.35
C ALA A 170 -24.14 -20.23 5.20
N ASN A 171 -24.37 -19.10 4.53
CA ASN A 171 -24.59 -17.77 5.15
C ASN A 171 -23.42 -17.24 6.01
N GLY A 172 -22.24 -17.89 5.97
CA GLY A 172 -21.06 -17.53 6.74
C GLY A 172 -19.98 -16.76 5.97
N VAL A 173 -20.21 -16.52 4.67
CA VAL A 173 -19.26 -15.86 3.77
C VAL A 173 -19.62 -14.38 3.65
N ALA A 174 -18.65 -13.52 3.97
CA ALA A 174 -18.73 -12.08 3.73
C ALA A 174 -17.53 -11.65 2.87
N ILE A 175 -17.77 -10.68 1.99
CA ILE A 175 -16.75 -10.01 1.18
C ILE A 175 -16.92 -8.51 1.43
N ILE A 176 -15.82 -7.75 1.43
CA ILE A 176 -15.89 -6.28 1.55
C ILE A 176 -16.64 -5.73 0.32
N GLY A 177 -17.67 -4.91 0.56
CA GLY A 177 -18.55 -4.37 -0.48
C GLY A 177 -19.93 -5.05 -0.52
N ASP A 178 -20.71 -4.73 -1.55
CA ASP A 178 -21.99 -5.41 -1.88
C ASP A 178 -21.72 -6.33 -3.09
N PRO A 179 -21.54 -7.65 -2.89
CA PRO A 179 -21.15 -8.58 -3.94
C PRO A 179 -22.26 -8.92 -4.94
#